data_AF-A0A930SCY2-F1
#
_entry.id   AF-A0A930SCY2-F1
#
_cell.length_a   1.000
_cell.length_b   1.000
_cell.length_c   1.000
_cell.angle_alpha   90.00
_cell.angle_beta   90.00
_cell.angle_gamma   90.00
#
_symmetry.space_group_name_H-M   'P 1'
#
loop_
_entity.id
_entity.type
_entity.pdbx_description
1 polymer ?
#
loop_
_entity_poly.entity_id
_entity_poly.type
_entity_poly.pdbx_seq_one_letter_code
_entity_poly.pdbx_strand_id
1 'polypeptide(L)'
;MDKKLFNFLEKREHTVLTDIDVITAAVAVPLLEIDGEDHIVFTVRSNKLRRQPGEISFPGGHCEPNDKSSAHAAMRECSEELGIDLEKIELLGNLDCLVSAIGVKLYAVAVRLHTSDLNPNPDEVGEVFTVPLQYLLNMKPTVGHLDIATR
;
A
#
# COMPACT_ATOMS: atom_id res chain seq x y z
N MET A 1 19.63 -21.55 43.76
CA MET A 1 20.01 -20.41 42.90
C MET A 1 18.81 -19.91 42.09
N ASP A 2 17.79 -20.75 41.91
CA ASP A 2 16.69 -20.56 40.94
C ASP A 2 15.63 -19.53 41.34
N LYS A 3 15.25 -19.42 42.63
CA LYS A 3 14.22 -18.45 43.07
C LYS A 3 14.63 -16.99 42.86
N LYS A 4 15.92 -16.67 42.98
CA LYS A 4 16.43 -15.31 42.74
C LYS A 4 16.42 -14.96 41.26
N LEU A 5 16.77 -15.92 40.40
CA LEU A 5 16.73 -15.74 38.94
C LEU A 5 15.29 -15.61 38.44
N PHE A 6 14.38 -16.43 38.97
CA PHE A 6 12.96 -16.37 38.64
C PHE A 6 12.35 -15.01 38.99
N ASN A 7 12.52 -14.54 40.23
CA ASN A 7 12.01 -13.25 40.67
C ASN A 7 12.63 -12.05 39.92
N PHE A 8 13.83 -12.20 39.38
CA PHE A 8 14.49 -11.17 38.56
C PHE A 8 13.88 -11.12 37.15
N LEU A 9 13.66 -12.28 36.52
CA LEU A 9 13.07 -12.37 35.19
C LEU A 9 11.58 -12.02 35.16
N GLU A 10 10.83 -12.34 36.22
CA GLU A 10 9.42 -11.99 36.37
C GLU A 10 9.17 -10.47 36.43
N LYS A 11 10.14 -9.71 36.95
CA LYS A 11 10.05 -8.25 37.09
C LYS A 11 10.70 -7.48 35.94
N ARG A 12 11.28 -8.18 34.98
CA ARG A 12 11.95 -7.55 33.85
C ARG A 12 10.89 -7.10 32.85
N GLU A 13 10.84 -5.81 32.57
CA GLU A 13 10.07 -5.34 31.42
C GLU A 13 10.73 -5.83 30.12
N HIS A 14 9.94 -6.48 29.28
CA HIS A 14 10.40 -6.95 27.99
C HIS A 14 10.59 -5.75 27.05
N THR A 15 11.84 -5.49 26.66
CA THR A 15 12.15 -4.51 25.61
C THR A 15 12.30 -5.24 24.28
N VAL A 16 11.66 -4.73 23.23
CA VAL A 16 11.92 -5.17 21.87
C VAL A 16 13.39 -4.86 21.56
N LEU A 17 14.21 -5.89 21.37
CA LEU A 17 15.67 -5.75 21.16
C LEU A 17 16.02 -5.24 19.76
N THR A 18 15.05 -5.25 18.85
CA THR A 18 15.18 -4.81 17.46
C THR A 18 14.46 -3.48 17.29
N ASP A 19 15.23 -2.40 17.21
CA ASP A 19 14.77 -1.08 16.79
C ASP A 19 14.72 -1.03 15.26
N ILE A 20 13.95 -1.95 14.67
CA ILE A 20 13.68 -1.90 13.23
C ILE A 20 12.46 -1.02 13.10
N ASP A 21 12.66 0.23 12.70
CA ASP A 21 11.59 1.09 12.21
C ASP A 21 10.95 0.39 11.01
N VAL A 22 9.87 -0.35 11.28
CA VAL A 22 9.10 -0.99 10.23
C VAL A 22 8.39 0.13 9.49
N ILE A 23 8.87 0.40 8.28
CA ILE A 23 8.22 1.34 7.38
C ILE A 23 6.80 0.84 7.17
N THR A 24 5.82 1.61 7.65
CA THR A 24 4.42 1.33 7.41
C THR A 24 3.96 2.14 6.22
N ALA A 25 3.39 1.44 5.24
CA ALA A 25 2.88 2.04 4.01
C ALA A 25 1.48 1.53 3.73
N ALA A 26 0.71 2.28 2.96
CA ALA A 26 -0.61 1.88 2.54
C ALA A 26 -0.85 2.23 1.06
N VAL A 27 -1.50 1.31 0.35
CA VAL A 27 -1.86 1.47 -1.06
C VAL A 27 -3.36 1.32 -1.26
N ALA A 28 -3.91 2.15 -2.14
CA ALA A 28 -5.28 2.04 -2.61
C ALA A 28 -5.33 1.17 -3.86
N VAL A 29 -6.23 0.19 -3.89
CA VAL A 29 -6.60 -0.57 -5.09
C VAL A 29 -7.88 0.09 -5.63
N PRO A 30 -7.78 1.02 -6.59
CA PRO A 30 -8.89 1.88 -6.96
C PRO A 30 -9.72 1.22 -8.06
N LEU A 31 -11.01 1.09 -7.81
CA LEU A 31 -12.02 0.67 -8.78
C LEU A 31 -12.65 1.92 -9.41
N LEU A 32 -12.63 1.99 -10.73
CA LEU A 32 -13.28 3.03 -11.52
C LEU A 32 -14.24 2.36 -12.51
N GLU A 33 -15.48 2.79 -12.53
CA GLU A 33 -16.45 2.31 -13.52
C GLU A 33 -16.21 3.05 -14.86
N ILE A 34 -16.00 2.28 -15.93
CA ILE A 34 -15.85 2.80 -17.30
C ILE A 34 -16.84 2.03 -18.17
N ASP A 35 -17.76 2.74 -18.81
CA ASP A 35 -18.79 2.15 -19.68
C ASP A 35 -19.60 1.00 -19.04
N GLY A 36 -19.81 1.06 -17.72
CA GLY A 36 -20.55 0.06 -16.94
C GLY A 36 -19.73 -1.16 -16.51
N GLU A 37 -18.41 -1.15 -16.74
CA GLU A 37 -17.49 -2.20 -16.27
C GLU A 37 -16.53 -1.65 -15.19
N ASP A 38 -16.26 -2.45 -14.16
CA ASP A 38 -15.29 -2.11 -13.13
C ASP A 38 -13.86 -2.30 -13.68
N HIS A 39 -13.07 -1.23 -13.64
CA HIS A 39 -11.64 -1.23 -13.96
C HIS A 39 -10.80 -0.97 -12.72
N ILE A 40 -9.60 -1.57 -12.67
CA ILE A 40 -8.58 -1.23 -11.69
C ILE A 40 -7.69 -0.13 -12.27
N VAL A 41 -7.47 0.94 -11.49
CA VAL A 41 -6.58 2.04 -11.84
C VAL A 41 -5.15 1.73 -11.36
N PHE A 42 -4.18 1.88 -12.25
CA PHE A 42 -2.76 1.77 -11.97
C PHE A 42 -2.03 3.08 -12.30
N THR A 43 -0.94 3.32 -11.59
CA THR A 43 0.00 4.40 -11.88
C THR A 43 1.31 3.83 -12.42
N VAL A 44 1.96 4.56 -13.31
CA VAL A 44 3.38 4.37 -13.63
C VAL A 44 4.15 5.46 -12.90
N ARG A 45 5.09 5.06 -12.05
CA ARG A 45 5.87 6.00 -11.23
C ARG A 45 6.70 6.94 -12.10
N SER A 46 6.69 8.22 -11.77
CA SER A 46 7.47 9.24 -12.47
C SER A 46 8.95 8.89 -12.49
N ASN A 47 9.60 9.08 -13.63
CA ASN A 47 11.05 8.86 -13.78
C ASN A 47 11.90 9.83 -12.93
N LYS A 48 11.29 10.87 -12.36
CA LYS A 48 11.93 11.81 -11.44
C LYS A 48 12.12 11.24 -10.03
N LEU A 49 11.40 10.17 -9.68
CA LEU A 49 11.45 9.60 -8.33
C LEU A 49 12.76 8.84 -8.08
N ARG A 50 13.27 8.95 -6.85
CA ARG A 50 14.49 8.25 -6.42
C ARG A 50 14.31 6.74 -6.28
N ARG A 51 13.08 6.29 -6.00
CA ARG A 51 12.73 4.89 -5.76
C ARG A 51 11.78 4.39 -6.84
N GLN A 52 12.17 3.28 -7.46
CA GLN A 52 11.36 2.52 -8.43
C GLN A 52 10.81 3.39 -9.57
N PRO A 53 11.64 4.21 -10.24
CA PRO A 53 11.17 5.02 -11.37
C PRO A 53 10.66 4.13 -12.51
N GLY A 54 9.50 4.47 -13.08
CA GLY A 54 8.91 3.77 -14.21
C GLY A 54 8.21 2.44 -13.86
N GLU A 55 8.18 2.04 -12.59
CA GLU A 55 7.44 0.84 -12.18
C GLU A 55 5.93 1.10 -12.18
N ILE A 56 5.17 0.05 -12.50
CA ILE A 56 3.70 0.04 -12.34
C ILE A 56 3.39 -0.18 -10.86
N SER A 57 2.53 0.67 -10.30
CA SER A 57 2.13 0.62 -8.90
C SER A 57 0.65 0.92 -8.72
N PHE A 58 0.16 0.59 -7.53
CA PHE A 58 -1.04 1.21 -7.00
C PHE A 58 -0.70 2.58 -6.39
N PRO A 59 -1.63 3.55 -6.40
CA PRO A 59 -1.44 4.78 -5.64
C PRO A 59 -1.24 4.48 -4.16
N GLY A 60 -0.27 5.13 -3.53
CA GLY A 60 0.03 4.87 -2.13
C GLY A 60 1.43 5.26 -1.70
N GLY A 61 1.59 5.35 -0.38
CA GLY A 61 2.79 5.88 0.21
C GLY A 61 2.92 5.53 1.68
N HIS A 62 3.69 6.35 2.39
CA HIS A 62 3.95 6.16 3.80
C HIS A 62 2.71 6.50 4.63
N CYS A 63 2.45 5.71 5.67
CA CYS A 63 1.51 6.12 6.70
C CYS A 63 2.14 7.22 7.55
N GLU A 64 1.49 8.37 7.63
CA GLU A 64 1.93 9.49 8.44
C GLU A 64 1.39 9.40 9.88
N PRO A 65 2.06 10.02 10.87
CA PRO A 65 1.58 10.02 12.27
C PRO A 65 0.17 10.62 12.45
N ASN A 66 -0.25 11.47 11.52
CA ASN A 66 -1.54 12.15 11.57
C ASN A 66 -2.65 11.38 10.83
N ASP A 67 -2.32 10.30 10.13
CA ASP A 67 -3.32 9.47 9.46
C ASP A 67 -4.16 8.71 10.50
N LYS A 68 -5.49 8.79 10.37
CA LYS A 68 -6.42 8.14 11.31
C LYS A 68 -6.36 6.61 11.25
N SER A 69 -5.94 6.08 10.10
CA SER A 69 -5.71 4.66 9.85
C SER A 69 -4.92 4.48 8.55
N SER A 70 -4.39 3.27 8.31
CA SER A 70 -3.76 2.93 7.02
C SER A 70 -4.71 3.11 5.82
N ALA A 71 -6.01 2.94 6.02
CA ALA A 71 -7.00 3.22 4.97
C ALA A 71 -7.10 4.71 4.65
N HIS A 72 -7.02 5.59 5.65
CA HIS A 72 -6.97 7.04 5.41
C HIS A 72 -5.67 7.44 4.72
N ALA A 73 -4.54 6.84 5.08
CA ALA A 73 -3.28 7.04 4.37
C ALA A 73 -3.39 6.66 2.89
N ALA A 74 -3.90 5.45 2.59
CA ALA A 74 -4.11 5.00 1.22
C ALA A 74 -5.02 5.94 0.41
N MET A 75 -6.12 6.41 1.01
CA MET A 75 -7.04 7.35 0.34
C MET A 75 -6.42 8.73 0.12
N ARG A 76 -5.67 9.25 1.10
CA ARG A 76 -4.92 10.53 0.99
C ARG A 76 -3.91 10.45 -0.15
N GLU A 77 -3.05 9.45 -0.13
CA GLU A 77 -2.04 9.24 -1.19
C GLU A 77 -2.68 9.07 -2.56
N CYS A 78 -3.79 8.32 -2.65
CA CYS A 78 -4.56 8.17 -3.89
C CYS A 78 -5.12 9.52 -4.39
N SER A 79 -5.63 10.35 -3.49
CA SER A 79 -6.12 11.70 -3.79
C SER A 79 -4.99 12.61 -4.31
N GLU A 80 -3.84 12.59 -3.64
CA GLU A 80 -2.65 13.40 -3.96
C GLU A 80 -2.03 12.97 -5.30
N GLU A 81 -1.80 11.67 -5.51
CA GLU A 81 -1.18 11.13 -6.71
C GLU A 81 -2.06 11.27 -7.95
N LEU A 82 -3.37 11.01 -7.84
CA LEU A 82 -4.32 11.08 -8.97
C LEU A 82 -4.90 12.48 -9.18
N GLY A 83 -4.67 13.40 -8.24
CA GLY A 83 -5.17 14.78 -8.28
C GLY A 83 -6.69 14.87 -8.26
N ILE A 84 -7.34 14.08 -7.39
CA ILE A 84 -8.80 14.08 -7.21
C ILE A 84 -9.15 14.37 -5.76
N ASP A 85 -10.32 14.98 -5.51
CA ASP A 85 -10.76 15.26 -4.15
C ASP A 85 -11.04 13.98 -3.37
N LEU A 86 -10.69 13.96 -2.08
CA LEU A 86 -10.91 12.81 -1.19
C LEU A 86 -12.39 12.39 -1.12
N GLU A 87 -13.33 13.32 -1.30
CA GLU A 87 -14.78 13.05 -1.35
C GLU A 87 -15.20 12.19 -2.56
N LYS A 88 -14.36 12.13 -3.60
CA LYS A 88 -14.57 11.26 -4.77
C LYS A 88 -14.03 9.84 -4.56
N ILE A 89 -13.45 9.56 -3.39
CA ILE A 89 -12.89 8.27 -3.03
C ILE A 89 -13.73 7.66 -1.92
N GLU A 90 -14.38 6.54 -2.20
CA GLU A 90 -15.15 5.78 -1.21
C GLU A 90 -14.37 4.55 -0.78
N LEU A 91 -14.24 4.35 0.53
CA LEU A 91 -13.65 3.15 1.10
C LEU A 91 -14.61 1.96 0.93
N LEU A 92 -14.18 0.92 0.20
CA LEU A 92 -14.95 -0.32 0.06
C LEU A 92 -14.59 -1.34 1.13
N GLY A 93 -13.31 -1.43 1.50
CA GLY A 93 -12.85 -2.34 2.54
C GLY A 93 -11.34 -2.52 2.58
N ASN A 94 -10.86 -3.04 3.71
CA ASN A 94 -9.45 -3.42 3.86
C ASN A 94 -9.20 -4.77 3.17
N LEU A 95 -8.05 -4.90 2.51
CA LEU A 95 -7.53 -6.16 1.99
C LEU A 95 -6.44 -6.70 2.93
N ASP A 96 -5.62 -7.62 2.45
CA ASP A 96 -4.52 -8.20 3.21
C ASP A 96 -3.35 -7.21 3.41
N CYS A 97 -2.52 -7.52 4.40
CA CYS A 97 -1.28 -6.80 4.68
C CYS A 97 -0.08 -7.67 4.27
N LEU A 98 0.86 -7.09 3.53
CA LEU A 98 2.13 -7.71 3.19
C LEU A 98 3.21 -7.23 4.16
N VAL A 99 3.92 -8.16 4.81
CA VAL A 99 5.14 -7.86 5.55
C VAL A 99 6.32 -8.36 4.74
N SER A 100 7.14 -7.44 4.23
CA SER A 100 8.29 -7.79 3.41
C SER A 100 9.52 -8.13 4.27
N ALA A 101 10.41 -8.96 3.72
CA ALA A 101 11.67 -9.34 4.37
C ALA A 101 12.62 -8.15 4.61
N ILE A 102 12.38 -7.00 3.95
CA ILE A 102 13.18 -5.78 4.08
C ILE A 102 12.58 -4.78 5.10
N GLY A 103 11.60 -5.19 5.91
CA GLY A 103 11.07 -4.37 7.00
C GLY A 103 10.00 -3.35 6.57
N VAL A 104 9.26 -3.63 5.49
CA VAL A 104 8.08 -2.84 5.11
C VAL A 104 6.81 -3.60 5.45
N LYS A 105 5.88 -2.94 6.15
CA LYS A 105 4.51 -3.40 6.39
C LYS A 105 3.55 -2.61 5.50
N LEU A 106 3.06 -3.25 4.44
CA LEU A 106 2.22 -2.66 3.42
C LEU A 106 0.77 -3.09 3.61
N TYR A 107 -0.12 -2.13 3.81
CA TYR A 107 -1.56 -2.34 3.89
C TYR A 107 -2.21 -2.07 2.53
N ALA A 108 -3.03 -2.99 2.02
CA ALA A 108 -3.82 -2.76 0.82
C ALA A 108 -5.29 -2.50 1.16
N VAL A 109 -5.91 -1.57 0.44
CA VAL A 109 -7.29 -1.15 0.70
C VAL A 109 -8.02 -0.96 -0.62
N ALA A 110 -9.20 -1.56 -0.76
CA ALA A 110 -10.05 -1.38 -1.93
C ALA A 110 -10.85 -0.07 -1.80
N VAL A 111 -10.84 0.75 -2.84
CA VAL A 111 -11.59 2.01 -2.90
C VAL A 111 -12.36 2.13 -4.21
N ARG A 112 -13.46 2.88 -4.22
CA ARG A 112 -14.23 3.25 -5.40
C ARG A 112 -13.93 4.70 -5.74
N LEU A 113 -13.59 4.96 -6.99
CA LEU A 113 -13.47 6.30 -7.55
C LEU A 113 -14.81 6.70 -8.19
N HIS A 114 -15.33 7.85 -7.78
CA HIS A 114 -16.58 8.43 -8.29
C HIS A 114 -16.34 9.50 -9.37
N THR A 115 -15.13 9.56 -9.93
CA THR A 115 -14.76 10.46 -11.02
C THR A 115 -13.64 9.84 -11.88
N SER A 116 -13.69 10.10 -13.18
CA SER A 116 -12.61 9.81 -14.13
C SER A 116 -11.80 11.06 -14.51
N ASP A 117 -12.14 12.23 -13.95
CA ASP A 117 -11.42 13.49 -14.16
C ASP A 117 -10.13 13.49 -13.33
N LEU A 118 -9.15 12.70 -13.75
CA LEU A 118 -7.87 12.56 -13.07
C LEU A 118 -6.91 13.68 -13.50
N ASN A 119 -6.17 14.24 -12.55
CA ASN A 119 -5.11 15.23 -12.80
C ASN A 119 -3.82 14.82 -12.08
N PRO A 120 -3.14 13.76 -12.53
CA PRO A 120 -2.06 13.15 -11.77
C PRO A 120 -0.89 14.09 -11.51
N ASN A 121 -0.29 13.99 -10.32
CA ASN A 121 0.88 14.80 -9.96
C ASN A 121 2.11 14.38 -10.80
N PRO A 122 2.64 15.21 -11.72
CA PRO A 122 3.71 14.82 -12.64
C PRO A 122 5.08 14.63 -11.97
N ASP A 123 5.22 15.01 -10.70
CA ASP A 123 6.43 14.74 -9.92
C ASP A 123 6.44 13.32 -9.34
N GLU A 124 5.28 12.67 -9.24
CA GLU A 124 5.10 11.35 -8.64
C GLU A 124 4.59 10.31 -9.63
N VAL A 125 3.66 10.70 -10.51
CA VAL A 125 3.01 9.85 -11.50
C VAL A 125 3.40 10.28 -12.90
N GLY A 126 3.97 9.35 -13.66
CA GLY A 126 4.30 9.55 -15.08
C GLY A 126 3.14 9.23 -16.01
N GLU A 127 2.34 8.21 -15.68
CA GLU A 127 1.20 7.77 -16.48
C GLU A 127 0.13 7.14 -15.57
N VAL A 128 -1.13 7.24 -15.98
CA VAL A 128 -2.23 6.51 -15.37
C VAL A 128 -2.91 5.70 -16.45
N PHE A 129 -3.17 4.42 -16.16
CA PHE A 129 -3.93 3.54 -17.05
C PHE A 129 -4.86 2.66 -16.23
N THR A 130 -5.82 2.05 -16.91
CA THR A 130 -6.79 1.17 -16.27
C THR A 130 -6.80 -0.21 -16.93
N VAL A 131 -7.17 -1.22 -16.16
CA VAL A 131 -7.32 -2.60 -16.63
C VAL A 131 -8.68 -3.12 -16.19
N PRO A 132 -9.50 -3.71 -17.07
CA PRO A 132 -10.76 -4.31 -16.66
C PRO A 132 -10.54 -5.34 -15.54
N LEU A 133 -11.30 -5.25 -14.45
CA LEU A 133 -11.19 -6.18 -13.33
C LEU A 133 -11.42 -7.62 -13.80
N GLN A 134 -12.40 -7.81 -14.69
CA GLN A 134 -12.73 -9.12 -15.24
C GLN A 134 -11.58 -9.74 -16.04
N TYR A 135 -10.76 -8.91 -16.69
CA TYR A 135 -9.56 -9.38 -17.39
C TYR A 135 -8.52 -9.93 -16.40
N LEU A 136 -8.27 -9.22 -15.28
CA LEU A 136 -7.35 -9.68 -14.23
C LEU A 136 -7.82 -10.97 -13.56
N LEU A 137 -9.12 -11.09 -13.28
CA LEU A 137 -9.70 -12.29 -12.68
C LEU A 137 -9.62 -13.53 -13.59
N ASN A 138 -9.66 -13.33 -14.91
CA ASN A 138 -9.58 -14.40 -15.90
C ASN A 138 -8.14 -14.72 -16.32
N MET A 139 -7.18 -13.86 -15.97
CA MET A 139 -5.77 -14.08 -16.29
C MET A 139 -5.20 -15.20 -15.42
N LYS A 140 -4.45 -16.12 -16.05
CA LYS A 140 -3.62 -17.07 -15.31
C LYS A 140 -2.29 -16.40 -14.95
N PRO A 141 -1.96 -16.19 -13.67
CA PRO A 141 -0.70 -15.57 -13.30
C PRO A 141 0.47 -16.48 -13.65
N THR A 142 1.58 -15.88 -14.08
CA THR A 142 2.86 -16.59 -14.12
C THR A 142 3.37 -16.70 -12.68
N VAL A 143 3.56 -17.92 -12.19
CA VAL A 143 4.01 -18.17 -10.82
C VAL A 143 5.52 -18.33 -10.80
N GLY A 144 6.19 -17.47 -10.04
CA GLY A 144 7.60 -17.59 -9.71
C GLY A 144 7.80 -18.01 -8.26
N HIS A 145 8.92 -18.66 -7.96
CA HIS A 145 9.32 -19.01 -6.60
C HIS A 145 10.60 -18.23 -6.24
N LEU A 146 10.60 -17.62 -5.05
CA LEU A 146 11.76 -16.94 -4.50
C LEU A 146 12.09 -17.57 -3.14
N ASP A 147 13.27 -18.18 -3.04
CA ASP A 147 13.78 -18.65 -1.76
C ASP A 147 14.27 -17.46 -0.94
N ILE A 148 13.52 -17.09 0.09
CA ILE A 148 13.91 -16.01 1.00
C ILE A 148 14.83 -16.62 2.06
N ALA A 149 16.14 -16.45 1.90
CA ALA A 149 17.08 -16.76 2.97
C ALA A 149 17.00 -15.69 4.06
N THR A 150 16.37 -16.01 5.18
CA THR A 150 16.53 -15.25 6.42
C THR A 150 17.94 -15.53 6.95
N ARG A 151 18.80 -14.50 6.98
CA ARG A 151 20.11 -14.59 7.64
C ARG A 151 19.97 -14.86 9.14
#